data_AF-A0A0G1BKT8-F1
#
_entry.id   AF-A0A0G1BKT8-F1
#
_cell.length_a   1.000
_cell.length_b   1.000
_cell.length_c   1.000
_cell.angle_alpha   90.00
_cell.angle_beta   90.00
_cell.angle_gamma   90.00
#
_symmetry.space_group_name_H-M   'P 1'
#
loop_
_entity.id
_entity.type
_entity.pdbx_description
1 polymer ?
#
loop_
_entity_poly.entity_id
_entity_poly.type
_entity_poly.pdbx_seq_one_letter_code
_entity_poly.pdbx_strand_id
1 'polypeptide(L)'
;MLEIDSEKQLKITYVPVDSLQPSEYNPRSWSKDAAGQLKESITRYGMVDPILVNSAPERNGVLIGGHFRWAMAKELGITEVPVVYLNIPDLEKEKELNLRLNRNQGEWNLELLAEFDEKLLADIGFSSEEIDEIFGIEENPEMFDLEKELKKLSIDKVDVQKGDVYKIGEHRVMCGDSTIETDMLKLMAGEKADMCFTDPPYLLSYLTGKKRHGKATEGFGLKRDRRYLETDVLPDNFTELWMTNIAKIQKPDFSIIVFENPKNLRTIWNELEKYWRWRNTIIWHLPNRVSGFSAKYKFFNKHDIALVGTDGNPSLNLEPESDELFQNEYENALYATSGKPHWEGYEKGKKICPTDFIEHIAADEKSSGQGIIFGTKPIELLIPYIKVLTKRGDLIVEPFGGSGSMLVAAEKLKRRCFLMEKSPIYTAVILNRVEKIIGIKGEKINEG
;
A
#
# COMPACT_ATOMS: atom_id res chain seq x y z
N MET A 1 -32.49 11.99 8.96
CA MET A 1 -33.72 11.26 8.58
C MET A 1 -34.70 12.32 8.09
N LEU A 2 -34.91 12.44 6.77
CA LEU A 2 -35.91 13.35 6.23
C LEU A 2 -37.30 12.79 6.58
N GLU A 3 -38.19 13.62 7.12
CA GLU A 3 -39.61 13.29 7.18
C GLU A 3 -40.09 13.10 5.74
N ILE A 4 -40.31 11.84 5.35
CA ILE A 4 -41.03 11.53 4.12
C ILE A 4 -42.49 11.86 4.43
N ASP A 5 -42.89 13.05 4.02
CA ASP A 5 -44.27 13.53 4.04
C ASP A 5 -45.13 12.60 3.18
N SER A 6 -45.74 11.61 3.82
CA SER A 6 -46.48 10.50 3.19
C SER A 6 -47.78 10.94 2.50
N GLU A 7 -48.11 12.24 2.52
CA GLU A 7 -49.34 12.80 1.94
C GLU A 7 -49.13 13.58 0.62
N LYS A 8 -47.89 13.80 0.16
CA LYS A 8 -47.64 14.50 -1.11
C LYS A 8 -47.78 13.57 -2.32
N GLN A 9 -48.96 13.58 -2.95
CA GLN A 9 -49.16 12.96 -4.26
C GLN A 9 -48.45 13.75 -5.37
N LEU A 10 -47.59 13.09 -6.14
CA LEU A 10 -46.99 13.68 -7.34
C LEU A 10 -48.06 13.87 -8.42
N LYS A 11 -48.17 15.09 -8.94
CA LYS A 11 -49.12 15.44 -10.01
C LYS A 11 -48.37 15.68 -11.32
N ILE A 12 -48.82 15.02 -12.38
CA ILE A 12 -48.34 15.24 -13.74
C ILE A 12 -49.15 16.39 -14.37
N THR A 13 -48.46 17.36 -14.95
CA THR A 13 -49.04 18.49 -15.68
C THR A 13 -48.35 18.65 -17.02
N TYR A 14 -49.08 19.01 -18.08
CA TYR A 14 -48.50 19.33 -19.38
C TYR A 14 -48.16 20.81 -19.44
N VAL A 15 -46.96 21.12 -19.89
CA VAL A 15 -46.48 22.50 -20.02
C VAL A 15 -45.77 22.69 -21.36
N PRO A 16 -45.72 23.93 -21.90
CA PRO A 16 -44.97 24.22 -23.12
C PRO A 16 -43.51 23.80 -22.98
N VAL A 17 -42.98 23.05 -23.96
CA VAL A 17 -41.59 22.54 -23.89
C VAL A 17 -40.55 23.66 -23.77
N ASP A 18 -40.87 24.82 -24.37
CA ASP A 18 -40.03 26.02 -24.37
C ASP A 18 -40.09 26.81 -23.06
N SER A 19 -41.01 26.48 -22.15
CA SER A 19 -41.06 27.09 -20.82
C SER A 19 -40.04 26.49 -19.84
N LEU A 20 -39.37 25.41 -20.23
CA LEU A 20 -38.41 24.67 -19.41
C LEU A 20 -36.97 25.03 -19.74
N GLN A 21 -36.12 25.01 -18.73
CA GLN A 21 -34.70 25.37 -18.82
C GLN A 21 -33.82 24.18 -18.39
N PRO A 22 -32.83 23.77 -19.19
CA PRO A 22 -31.89 22.73 -18.79
C PRO A 22 -31.02 23.22 -17.63
N SER A 23 -30.76 22.37 -16.66
CA SER A 23 -29.77 22.67 -15.62
C SER A 23 -28.36 22.60 -16.18
N GLU A 24 -27.54 23.60 -15.87
CA GLU A 24 -26.15 23.73 -16.36
C GLU A 24 -25.25 22.59 -15.85
N TYR A 25 -25.53 22.08 -14.64
CA TYR A 25 -24.73 21.05 -13.98
C TYR A 25 -25.13 19.60 -14.35
N ASN A 26 -26.08 19.37 -15.26
CA ASN A 26 -26.52 17.99 -15.57
C ASN A 26 -25.39 17.24 -16.30
N PRO A 27 -24.76 16.22 -15.68
CA PRO A 27 -23.47 15.73 -16.15
C PRO A 27 -23.62 14.61 -17.20
N ARG A 28 -24.75 14.53 -17.90
CA ARG A 28 -25.02 13.46 -18.87
C ARG A 28 -24.70 13.88 -20.29
N SER A 29 -24.03 13.01 -21.01
CA SER A 29 -23.90 13.06 -22.47
C SER A 29 -24.74 11.93 -23.11
N TRP A 30 -25.05 12.06 -24.40
CA TRP A 30 -25.81 11.05 -25.13
C TRP A 30 -25.29 10.87 -26.55
N SER A 31 -25.25 9.61 -26.99
CA SER A 31 -24.83 9.23 -28.35
C SER A 31 -25.94 9.47 -29.37
N LYS A 32 -25.56 9.56 -30.65
CA LYS A 32 -26.51 9.70 -31.77
C LYS A 32 -27.49 8.52 -31.86
N ASP A 33 -27.02 7.31 -31.57
CA ASP A 33 -27.84 6.11 -31.61
C ASP A 33 -28.88 6.08 -30.48
N ALA A 34 -28.48 6.48 -29.27
CA ALA A 34 -29.42 6.62 -28.15
C ALA A 34 -30.49 7.67 -28.45
N ALA A 35 -30.10 8.79 -29.09
CA ALA A 35 -31.02 9.84 -29.50
C ALA A 35 -32.04 9.32 -30.52
N GLY A 36 -31.60 8.53 -31.51
CA GLY A 36 -32.48 7.88 -32.48
C GLY A 36 -33.50 6.95 -31.84
N GLN A 37 -33.07 6.06 -30.94
CA GLN A 37 -33.93 5.10 -30.25
C GLN A 37 -34.98 5.80 -29.38
N LEU A 38 -34.58 6.84 -28.63
CA LEU A 38 -35.52 7.58 -27.79
C LEU A 38 -36.56 8.34 -28.62
N LYS A 39 -36.14 8.97 -29.74
CA LYS A 39 -37.08 9.63 -30.67
C LYS A 39 -38.11 8.67 -31.24
N GLU A 40 -37.68 7.48 -31.64
CA GLU A 40 -38.57 6.43 -32.13
C GLU A 40 -39.58 6.00 -31.05
N SER A 41 -39.11 5.81 -29.81
CA SER A 41 -39.96 5.47 -28.67
C SER A 41 -41.02 6.55 -28.39
N ILE A 42 -40.59 7.82 -28.31
CA ILE A 42 -41.48 8.98 -28.12
C ILE A 42 -42.51 9.07 -29.26
N THR A 43 -42.10 8.81 -30.51
CA THR A 43 -43.01 8.86 -31.66
C THR A 43 -44.07 7.75 -31.59
N ARG A 44 -43.70 6.56 -31.12
CA ARG A 44 -44.60 5.39 -31.07
C ARG A 44 -45.56 5.42 -29.87
N TYR A 45 -45.08 5.84 -28.71
CA TYR A 45 -45.80 5.67 -27.44
C TYR A 45 -46.10 7.00 -26.73
N GLY A 46 -45.59 8.11 -27.25
CA GLY A 46 -45.60 9.39 -26.56
C GLY A 46 -44.61 9.45 -25.39
N MET A 47 -44.61 10.57 -24.66
CA MET A 47 -43.82 10.71 -23.44
C MET A 47 -44.55 10.07 -22.26
N VAL A 48 -44.27 8.80 -22.02
CA VAL A 48 -44.90 8.02 -20.91
C VAL A 48 -44.26 8.28 -19.56
N ASP A 49 -43.02 8.76 -19.55
CA ASP A 49 -42.29 9.17 -18.36
C ASP A 49 -42.30 10.71 -18.31
N PRO A 50 -42.74 11.36 -17.21
CA PRO A 50 -42.74 12.81 -17.07
C PRO A 50 -41.37 13.37 -16.69
N ILE A 51 -41.10 14.60 -17.12
CA ILE A 51 -39.87 15.35 -16.80
C ILE A 51 -39.99 15.90 -15.37
N LEU A 52 -38.91 15.86 -14.60
CA LEU A 52 -38.89 16.45 -13.26
C LEU A 52 -38.36 17.89 -13.32
N VAL A 53 -39.14 18.84 -12.79
CA VAL A 53 -38.87 20.28 -12.91
C VAL A 53 -38.98 20.94 -11.54
N ASN A 54 -38.11 21.90 -11.25
CA ASN A 54 -38.18 22.66 -10.02
C ASN A 54 -39.28 23.73 -10.09
N SER A 55 -40.03 23.90 -9.01
CA SER A 55 -41.06 24.95 -8.85
C SER A 55 -40.71 25.99 -7.77
N ALA A 56 -39.52 25.93 -7.18
CA ALA A 56 -39.04 26.96 -6.25
C ALA A 56 -39.00 28.33 -6.95
N PRO A 57 -39.33 29.45 -6.27
CA PRO A 57 -39.52 30.76 -6.92
C PRO A 57 -38.36 31.22 -7.81
N GLU A 58 -37.11 30.97 -7.39
CA GLU A 58 -35.90 31.39 -8.12
C GLU A 58 -35.40 30.36 -9.14
N ARG A 59 -35.99 29.15 -9.16
CA ARG A 59 -35.58 28.03 -10.02
C ARG A 59 -36.76 27.44 -10.80
N ASN A 60 -37.86 28.17 -10.89
CA ASN A 60 -39.08 27.70 -11.52
C ASN A 60 -38.84 27.39 -13.01
N GLY A 61 -39.11 26.15 -13.42
CA GLY A 61 -38.88 25.70 -14.80
C GLY A 61 -37.52 25.05 -15.05
N VAL A 62 -36.62 25.00 -14.05
CA VAL A 62 -35.33 24.32 -14.19
C VAL A 62 -35.50 22.80 -14.13
N LEU A 63 -34.90 22.11 -15.10
CA LEU A 63 -34.92 20.65 -15.21
C LEU A 63 -34.08 20.01 -14.10
N ILE A 64 -34.70 19.14 -13.30
CA ILE A 64 -34.03 18.28 -12.31
C ILE A 64 -33.73 16.91 -12.93
N GLY A 65 -34.62 16.39 -13.78
CA GLY A 65 -34.42 15.11 -14.44
C GLY A 65 -35.25 14.98 -15.71
N GLY A 66 -34.79 14.16 -16.66
CA GLY A 66 -35.44 14.00 -17.96
C GLY A 66 -34.91 14.94 -19.06
N HIS A 67 -33.73 15.54 -18.88
CA HIS A 67 -33.08 16.44 -19.86
C HIS A 67 -32.98 15.84 -21.26
N PHE A 68 -32.68 14.55 -21.35
CA PHE A 68 -32.60 13.85 -22.63
C PHE A 68 -33.96 13.77 -23.33
N ARG A 69 -35.03 13.50 -22.57
CA ARG A 69 -36.41 13.49 -23.09
C ARG A 69 -36.85 14.89 -23.52
N TRP A 70 -36.53 15.91 -22.74
CA TRP A 70 -36.78 17.31 -23.10
C TRP A 70 -36.09 17.69 -24.41
N ALA A 71 -34.80 17.39 -24.55
CA ALA A 71 -34.04 17.68 -25.77
C ALA A 71 -34.63 16.97 -26.99
N MET A 72 -34.95 15.68 -26.87
CA MET A 72 -35.57 14.93 -27.98
C MET A 72 -36.98 15.43 -28.31
N ALA A 73 -37.77 15.85 -27.33
CA ALA A 73 -39.08 16.44 -27.55
C ALA A 73 -38.99 17.75 -28.35
N LYS A 74 -38.02 18.62 -28.03
CA LYS A 74 -37.75 19.83 -28.83
C LYS A 74 -37.36 19.49 -30.26
N GLU A 75 -36.46 18.53 -30.46
CA GLU A 75 -36.03 18.12 -31.80
C GLU A 75 -37.15 17.48 -32.64
N LEU A 76 -38.12 16.84 -32.00
CA LEU A 76 -39.31 16.27 -32.65
C LEU A 76 -40.42 17.30 -32.90
N GLY A 77 -40.27 18.55 -32.45
CA GLY A 77 -41.28 19.60 -32.59
C GLY A 77 -42.50 19.42 -31.69
N ILE A 78 -42.37 18.67 -30.59
CA ILE A 78 -43.44 18.49 -29.59
C ILE A 78 -43.63 19.80 -28.82
N THR A 79 -44.84 20.35 -28.80
CA THR A 79 -45.12 21.67 -28.20
C THR A 79 -45.36 21.60 -26.69
N GLU A 80 -45.91 20.49 -26.18
CA GLU A 80 -46.21 20.29 -24.76
C GLU A 80 -45.65 18.97 -24.24
N VAL A 81 -45.07 18.98 -23.04
CA VAL A 81 -44.44 17.81 -22.41
C VAL A 81 -44.99 17.56 -21.01
N PRO A 82 -45.12 16.29 -20.57
CA PRO A 82 -45.56 15.97 -19.22
C PRO A 82 -44.44 16.26 -18.21
N VAL A 83 -44.78 16.98 -17.15
CA VAL A 83 -43.88 17.43 -16.08
C VAL A 83 -44.45 17.09 -14.71
N VAL A 84 -43.57 16.76 -13.76
CA VAL A 84 -43.86 16.76 -12.32
C VAL A 84 -43.01 17.83 -11.66
N TYR A 85 -43.68 18.73 -10.92
CA TYR A 85 -43.02 19.81 -10.20
C TYR A 85 -42.60 19.40 -8.79
N LEU A 86 -41.36 19.71 -8.44
CA LEU A 86 -40.81 19.56 -7.08
C LEU A 86 -40.35 20.93 -6.59
N ASN A 87 -40.76 21.34 -5.39
CA ASN A 87 -40.29 22.59 -4.80
C ASN A 87 -39.02 22.32 -3.98
N ILE A 88 -37.85 22.57 -4.59
CA ILE A 88 -36.54 22.39 -3.95
C ILE A 88 -35.76 23.72 -4.02
N PRO A 89 -35.92 24.60 -3.02
CA PRO A 89 -35.20 25.88 -3.02
C PRO A 89 -33.68 25.76 -2.85
N ASP A 90 -33.23 24.66 -2.24
CA ASP A 90 -31.83 24.36 -1.95
C ASP A 90 -31.13 23.77 -3.18
N LEU A 91 -30.17 24.51 -3.74
CA LEU A 91 -29.45 24.12 -4.96
C LEU A 91 -28.66 22.82 -4.80
N GLU A 92 -28.07 22.57 -3.64
CA GLU A 92 -27.25 21.37 -3.43
C GLU A 92 -28.14 20.11 -3.36
N LYS A 93 -29.35 20.24 -2.81
CA LYS A 93 -30.36 19.16 -2.87
C LYS A 93 -30.92 18.93 -4.27
N GLU A 94 -31.08 20.00 -5.06
CA GLU A 94 -31.48 19.89 -6.48
C GLU A 94 -30.44 19.12 -7.30
N LYS A 95 -29.16 19.47 -7.11
CA LYS A 95 -27.99 18.79 -7.70
C LYS A 95 -27.87 17.34 -7.28
N GLU A 96 -27.99 17.05 -5.98
CA GLU A 96 -27.96 15.68 -5.45
C GLU A 96 -29.06 14.82 -6.10
N LEU A 97 -30.29 15.34 -6.18
CA LEU A 97 -31.40 14.62 -6.79
C LEU A 97 -31.17 14.38 -8.29
N ASN A 98 -30.67 15.37 -9.02
CA ASN A 98 -30.29 15.22 -10.43
C ASN A 98 -29.26 14.09 -10.62
N LEU A 99 -28.20 14.06 -9.80
CA LEU A 99 -27.20 12.99 -9.85
C LEU A 99 -27.80 11.61 -9.54
N ARG A 100 -28.61 11.50 -8.48
CA ARG A 100 -29.25 10.23 -8.10
C ARG A 100 -30.15 9.67 -9.20
N LEU A 101 -30.88 10.52 -9.91
CA LEU A 101 -31.75 10.13 -11.02
C LEU A 101 -30.97 9.64 -12.24
N ASN A 102 -29.78 10.20 -12.46
CA ASN A 102 -28.93 9.84 -13.59
C ASN A 102 -28.02 8.64 -13.34
N ARG A 103 -27.82 8.23 -12.07
CA ARG A 103 -26.87 7.19 -11.68
C ARG A 103 -26.94 5.89 -12.49
N ASN A 104 -28.15 5.45 -12.83
CA ASN A 104 -28.38 4.15 -13.46
C ASN A 104 -28.55 4.22 -15.00
N GLN A 105 -28.26 5.35 -15.64
CA GLN A 105 -28.57 5.54 -17.07
C GLN A 105 -27.44 6.22 -17.84
N GLY A 106 -26.84 5.51 -18.82
CA GLY A 106 -25.98 6.07 -19.87
C GLY A 106 -24.55 6.50 -19.46
N GLU A 107 -23.89 7.26 -20.34
CA GLU A 107 -22.51 7.75 -20.17
C GLU A 107 -22.46 9.15 -19.52
N TRP A 108 -21.38 9.43 -18.78
CA TRP A 108 -21.16 10.69 -18.07
C TRP A 108 -20.24 11.65 -18.81
N ASN A 109 -20.43 12.95 -18.56
CA ASN A 109 -19.46 14.00 -18.85
C ASN A 109 -18.61 14.24 -17.59
N LEU A 110 -17.35 13.80 -17.66
CA LEU A 110 -16.41 13.86 -16.55
C LEU A 110 -16.08 15.31 -16.12
N GLU A 111 -16.05 16.26 -17.05
CA GLU A 111 -15.74 17.67 -16.75
C GLU A 111 -16.82 18.28 -15.85
N LEU A 112 -18.09 17.98 -16.13
CA LEU A 112 -19.22 18.45 -15.30
C LEU A 112 -19.31 17.68 -13.98
N LEU A 113 -18.95 16.39 -13.96
CA LEU A 113 -18.89 15.62 -12.70
C LEU A 113 -17.84 16.17 -11.74
N ALA A 114 -16.71 16.67 -12.26
CA ALA A 114 -15.64 17.26 -11.46
C ALA A 114 -16.04 18.57 -10.76
N GLU A 115 -17.17 19.19 -11.15
CA GLU A 115 -17.72 20.37 -10.45
C GLU A 115 -18.50 20.02 -9.18
N PHE A 116 -18.77 18.74 -8.92
CA PHE A 116 -19.46 18.26 -7.71
C PHE A 116 -18.48 17.90 -6.59
N ASP A 117 -18.94 17.91 -5.35
CA ASP A 117 -18.14 17.54 -4.18
C ASP A 117 -17.88 16.01 -4.11
N GLU A 118 -16.63 15.62 -3.84
CA GLU A 118 -16.20 14.22 -3.80
C GLU A 118 -16.99 13.37 -2.79
N LYS A 119 -17.25 13.94 -1.60
CA LYS A 119 -17.98 13.25 -0.54
C LYS A 119 -19.45 13.05 -0.92
N LEU A 120 -20.04 14.04 -1.59
CA LEU A 120 -21.39 13.92 -2.16
C LEU A 120 -21.45 12.78 -3.21
N LEU A 121 -20.46 12.66 -4.09
CA LEU A 121 -20.40 11.57 -5.07
C LEU A 121 -20.28 10.19 -4.38
N ALA A 122 -19.46 10.08 -3.34
CA ALA A 122 -19.36 8.85 -2.54
C ALA A 122 -20.69 8.49 -1.85
N ASP A 123 -21.39 9.47 -1.26
CA ASP A 123 -22.68 9.27 -0.59
C ASP A 123 -23.83 8.91 -1.56
N ILE A 124 -23.74 9.38 -2.81
CA ILE A 124 -24.63 8.98 -3.90
C ILE A 124 -24.31 7.57 -4.41
N GLY A 125 -23.09 7.08 -4.11
CA GLY A 125 -22.62 5.71 -4.30
C GLY A 125 -21.69 5.52 -5.50
N PHE A 126 -21.02 6.58 -5.97
CA PHE A 126 -19.87 6.42 -6.86
C PHE A 126 -18.78 5.64 -6.11
N SER A 127 -18.19 4.65 -6.77
CA SER A 127 -17.04 3.91 -6.23
C SER A 127 -15.80 4.81 -6.20
N SER A 128 -14.81 4.45 -5.38
CA SER A 128 -13.53 5.16 -5.34
C SER A 128 -12.84 5.20 -6.71
N GLU A 129 -13.02 4.16 -7.52
CA GLU A 129 -12.46 4.06 -8.88
C GLU A 129 -13.11 5.07 -9.83
N GLU A 130 -14.43 5.26 -9.75
CA GLU A 130 -15.16 6.25 -10.55
C GLU A 130 -14.83 7.68 -10.11
N ILE A 131 -14.63 7.90 -8.81
CA ILE A 131 -14.21 9.19 -8.25
C ILE A 131 -12.80 9.55 -8.74
N ASP A 132 -11.86 8.60 -8.71
CA ASP A 132 -10.50 8.78 -9.21
C ASP A 132 -10.47 9.14 -10.71
N GLU A 133 -11.39 8.59 -11.51
CA GLU A 133 -11.55 8.93 -12.93
C GLU A 133 -12.15 10.33 -13.17
N ILE A 134 -13.02 10.81 -12.27
CA ILE A 134 -13.69 12.11 -12.37
C ILE A 134 -12.75 13.27 -12.03
N PHE A 135 -12.06 13.20 -10.89
CA PHE A 135 -11.21 14.32 -10.44
C PHE A 135 -9.81 14.28 -11.03
N GLY A 136 -9.42 13.13 -11.62
CA GLY A 136 -8.05 12.88 -12.02
C GLY A 136 -7.14 12.73 -10.79
N ILE A 137 -6.11 11.91 -10.92
CA ILE A 137 -5.08 11.78 -9.89
C ILE A 137 -4.34 13.13 -9.80
N GLU A 138 -4.43 13.85 -8.68
CA GLU A 138 -3.76 15.13 -8.42
C GLU A 138 -2.37 15.21 -9.08
N GLU A 139 -2.21 16.17 -10.01
CA GLU A 139 -0.96 16.38 -10.76
C GLU A 139 0.15 17.06 -9.95
N ASN A 140 -0.12 17.47 -8.71
CA ASN A 140 0.89 17.98 -7.78
C ASN A 140 1.01 17.05 -6.56
N PRO A 141 1.66 15.89 -6.69
CA PRO A 141 2.02 15.12 -5.51
C PRO A 141 2.90 16.00 -4.62
N GLU A 142 2.58 16.09 -3.32
CA GLU A 142 3.48 16.70 -2.34
C GLU A 142 4.90 16.20 -2.58
N MET A 143 5.81 17.12 -2.91
CA MET A 143 7.22 16.76 -3.01
C MET A 143 7.68 16.34 -1.62
N PHE A 144 8.28 15.16 -1.51
CA PHE A 144 8.84 14.74 -0.24
C PHE A 144 9.99 15.65 0.14
N ASP A 145 9.87 16.24 1.32
CA ASP A 145 10.89 17.08 1.91
C ASP A 145 11.60 16.28 3.02
N LEU A 146 12.81 15.82 2.74
CA LEU A 146 13.59 15.03 3.69
C LEU A 146 13.86 15.79 4.99
N GLU A 147 14.12 17.09 4.93
CA GLU A 147 14.35 17.88 6.14
C GLU A 147 13.09 17.98 6.98
N LYS A 148 11.93 18.18 6.34
CA LYS A 148 10.62 18.18 7.02
C LYS A 148 10.35 16.83 7.69
N GLU A 149 10.60 15.71 7.00
CA GLU A 149 10.38 14.37 7.56
C GLU A 149 11.36 14.03 8.68
N LEU A 150 12.64 14.41 8.56
CA LEU A 150 13.63 14.24 9.64
C LEU A 150 13.24 15.06 10.88
N LYS A 151 12.75 16.29 10.69
CA LYS A 151 12.24 17.13 11.78
C LYS A 151 11.03 16.51 12.50
N LYS A 152 10.11 15.85 11.78
CA LYS A 152 9.01 15.09 12.40
C LYS A 152 9.53 13.99 13.34
N LEU A 153 10.72 13.45 13.07
CA LEU A 153 11.38 12.44 13.92
C LEU A 153 12.28 13.05 15.01
N SER A 154 12.36 14.38 15.10
CA SER A 154 13.28 15.09 15.99
C SER A 154 14.76 14.83 15.65
N ILE A 155 15.07 14.71 14.35
CA ILE A 155 16.42 14.60 13.82
C ILE A 155 16.78 15.93 13.14
N ASP A 156 17.46 16.81 13.88
CA ASP A 156 17.86 18.13 13.35
C ASP A 156 19.10 18.06 12.46
N LYS A 157 19.97 17.06 12.69
CA LYS A 157 21.22 16.85 11.95
C LYS A 157 21.56 15.36 11.88
N VAL A 158 22.06 14.93 10.73
CA VAL A 158 22.61 13.59 10.52
C VAL A 158 24.12 13.65 10.73
N ASP A 159 24.59 13.20 11.89
CA ASP A 159 26.03 13.12 12.24
C ASP A 159 26.66 11.75 11.93
N VAL A 160 25.85 10.80 11.44
CA VAL A 160 26.32 9.46 11.06
C VAL A 160 27.24 9.53 9.85
N GLN A 161 28.35 8.79 9.90
CA GLN A 161 29.29 8.65 8.79
C GLN A 161 29.47 7.19 8.40
N LYS A 162 29.84 6.96 7.14
CA LYS A 162 30.26 5.65 6.64
C LYS A 162 31.38 5.08 7.50
N GLY A 163 31.29 3.80 7.82
CA GLY A 163 32.21 3.11 8.70
C GLY A 163 31.89 3.25 10.19
N ASP A 164 30.94 4.10 10.58
CA ASP A 164 30.52 4.22 11.98
C ASP A 164 29.81 2.94 12.44
N VAL A 165 30.14 2.51 13.67
CA VAL A 165 29.45 1.41 14.35
C VAL A 165 28.86 1.94 15.65
N TYR A 166 27.60 1.62 15.91
CA TYR A 166 26.86 1.99 17.10
C TYR A 166 26.49 0.73 17.88
N LYS A 167 26.74 0.74 19.19
CA LYS A 167 26.27 -0.30 20.11
C LYS A 167 24.94 0.13 20.72
N ILE A 168 23.97 -0.78 20.72
CA ILE A 168 22.65 -0.58 21.35
C ILE A 168 22.36 -1.81 22.20
N GLY A 169 22.62 -1.75 23.51
CA GLY A 169 22.56 -2.95 24.36
C GLY A 169 23.52 -4.03 23.83
N GLU A 170 22.99 -5.21 23.50
CA GLU A 170 23.76 -6.32 22.90
C GLU A 170 23.75 -6.33 21.36
N HIS A 171 23.13 -5.32 20.74
CA HIS A 171 23.04 -5.12 19.30
C HIS A 171 24.14 -4.21 18.77
N ARG A 172 24.34 -4.28 17.45
CA ARG A 172 25.21 -3.38 16.71
C ARG A 172 24.52 -2.89 15.44
N VAL A 173 24.74 -1.62 15.12
CA VAL A 173 24.30 -0.99 13.88
C VAL A 173 25.51 -0.34 13.22
N MET A 174 25.84 -0.76 12.00
CA MET A 174 26.92 -0.16 11.21
C MET A 174 26.35 0.64 10.03
N CYS A 175 26.87 1.85 9.83
CA CYS A 175 26.68 2.56 8.57
C CYS A 175 27.72 2.05 7.56
N GLY A 176 27.39 1.04 6.77
CA GLY A 176 28.36 0.28 5.96
C GLY A 176 27.72 -0.39 4.75
N ASP A 177 28.53 -0.96 3.86
CA ASP A 177 28.05 -1.66 2.66
C ASP A 177 28.22 -3.18 2.82
N SER A 178 27.12 -3.94 2.78
CA SER A 178 27.13 -5.39 2.94
C SER A 178 27.85 -6.15 1.83
N THR A 179 28.10 -5.51 0.70
CA THR A 179 28.93 -6.07 -0.38
C THR A 179 30.43 -5.97 -0.08
N ILE A 180 30.83 -5.13 0.87
CA ILE A 180 32.22 -4.92 1.27
C ILE A 180 32.56 -5.86 2.44
N GLU A 181 33.50 -6.78 2.19
CA GLU A 181 33.93 -7.77 3.20
C GLU A 181 34.47 -7.10 4.48
N THR A 182 35.27 -6.04 4.36
CA THR A 182 35.84 -5.36 5.52
C THR A 182 34.77 -4.72 6.40
N ASP A 183 33.67 -4.26 5.82
CA ASP A 183 32.55 -3.70 6.59
C ASP A 183 31.80 -4.81 7.33
N MET A 184 31.54 -5.94 6.66
CA MET A 184 30.93 -7.10 7.31
C MET A 184 31.77 -7.61 8.49
N LEU A 185 33.08 -7.78 8.29
CA LEU A 185 33.97 -8.25 9.35
C LEU A 185 34.07 -7.25 10.51
N LYS A 186 34.05 -5.95 10.22
CA LYS A 186 34.01 -4.90 11.23
C LYS A 186 32.73 -4.99 12.07
N LEU A 187 31.56 -4.96 11.42
CA LEU A 187 30.26 -5.12 12.10
C LEU A 187 30.25 -6.33 13.03
N MET A 188 30.78 -7.47 12.57
CA MET A 188 30.79 -8.72 13.32
C MET A 188 31.80 -8.77 14.48
N ALA A 189 32.85 -7.94 14.49
CA ALA A 189 33.93 -7.94 15.49
C ALA A 189 34.39 -9.34 15.96
N GLY A 190 34.61 -10.24 15.00
CA GLY A 190 35.07 -11.61 15.25
C GLY A 190 33.99 -12.59 15.73
N GLU A 191 32.77 -12.14 15.97
CA GLU A 191 31.63 -13.01 16.26
C GLU A 191 31.06 -13.65 14.98
N LYS A 192 30.25 -14.69 15.17
CA LYS A 192 29.58 -15.43 14.08
C LYS A 192 28.07 -15.50 14.32
N ALA A 193 27.28 -15.38 13.27
CA ALA A 193 25.82 -15.36 13.33
C ALA A 193 25.22 -16.76 13.30
N ASP A 194 24.10 -16.94 14.01
CA ASP A 194 23.27 -18.14 14.02
C ASP A 194 22.23 -18.11 12.88
N MET A 195 21.80 -16.92 12.48
CA MET A 195 20.82 -16.71 11.42
C MET A 195 21.09 -15.44 10.62
N CYS A 196 20.77 -15.44 9.32
CA CYS A 196 20.53 -14.23 8.54
C CYS A 196 19.03 -14.16 8.19
N PHE A 197 18.39 -13.04 8.49
CA PHE A 197 17.03 -12.77 8.04
C PHE A 197 17.06 -11.40 7.40
N THR A 198 16.70 -11.31 6.12
CA THR A 198 16.97 -10.11 5.35
C THR A 198 15.99 -9.84 4.21
N ASP A 199 15.97 -8.58 3.76
CA ASP A 199 15.16 -8.03 2.67
C ASP A 199 16.04 -7.16 1.75
N PRO A 200 16.88 -7.76 0.88
CA PRO A 200 17.74 -7.02 -0.03
C PRO A 200 16.96 -6.04 -0.93
N PRO A 201 17.60 -4.96 -1.39
CA PRO A 201 17.02 -4.10 -2.42
C PRO A 201 16.73 -4.94 -3.67
N TYR A 202 15.46 -5.00 -4.07
CA TYR A 202 15.06 -5.78 -5.23
C TYR A 202 15.75 -5.23 -6.50
N LEU A 203 16.48 -6.09 -7.23
CA LEU A 203 17.15 -5.81 -8.53
C LEU A 203 16.19 -5.41 -9.68
N LEU A 204 14.95 -5.07 -9.35
CA LEU A 204 14.00 -4.48 -10.28
C LEU A 204 14.42 -3.05 -10.64
N SER A 205 13.95 -2.60 -11.80
CA SER A 205 14.14 -1.27 -12.38
C SER A 205 13.54 -0.12 -11.54
N TYR A 206 13.92 0.00 -10.27
CA TYR A 206 13.98 1.29 -9.56
C TYR A 206 15.07 2.20 -10.18
N LEU A 207 15.89 1.64 -11.09
CA LEU A 207 16.94 2.28 -11.89
C LEU A 207 16.43 3.26 -12.96
N THR A 208 15.14 3.24 -13.30
CA THR A 208 14.54 4.22 -14.23
C THR A 208 13.16 4.64 -13.74
N GLY A 209 13.10 5.77 -13.03
CA GLY A 209 11.82 6.46 -12.82
C GLY A 209 11.09 6.62 -14.15
N LYS A 210 9.78 6.33 -14.19
CA LYS A 210 9.01 6.47 -15.44
C LYS A 210 8.98 7.95 -15.83
N LYS A 211 9.74 8.31 -16.87
CA LYS A 211 9.64 9.62 -17.50
C LYS A 211 8.32 9.72 -18.26
N ARG A 212 7.35 10.45 -17.75
CA ARG A 212 6.37 11.15 -18.59
C ARG A 212 6.52 12.64 -18.34
N HIS A 213 7.06 13.33 -19.35
CA HIS A 213 7.18 14.78 -19.48
C HIS A 213 7.92 15.55 -18.37
N GLY A 214 9.17 15.17 -18.08
CA GLY A 214 10.05 15.97 -17.21
C GLY A 214 11.37 15.29 -16.86
N LYS A 215 12.29 16.02 -16.20
CA LYS A 215 13.43 15.40 -15.51
C LYS A 215 12.88 14.55 -14.36
N ALA A 216 13.42 13.35 -14.18
CA ALA A 216 13.16 12.57 -12.97
C ALA A 216 13.67 13.39 -11.78
N THR A 217 12.82 13.60 -10.77
CA THR A 217 13.22 14.18 -9.49
C THR A 217 14.11 13.17 -8.74
N GLU A 218 15.23 13.66 -8.19
CA GLU A 218 16.04 12.89 -7.26
C GLU A 218 15.34 12.88 -5.89
N GLY A 219 15.21 11.71 -5.28
CA GLY A 219 14.53 11.55 -4.00
C GLY A 219 13.05 11.19 -4.12
N PHE A 220 12.36 11.39 -3.01
CA PHE A 220 11.11 10.72 -2.66
C PHE A 220 9.86 11.48 -3.21
N GLY A 221 8.78 10.75 -3.50
CA GLY A 221 7.57 11.24 -4.21
C GLY A 221 6.44 10.21 -4.14
N LEU A 222 5.49 10.04 -5.08
CA LEU A 222 4.53 8.91 -5.08
C LEU A 222 5.25 7.55 -5.25
N LYS A 223 4.69 6.41 -4.81
CA LYS A 223 5.35 5.06 -4.84
C LYS A 223 5.97 4.69 -6.21
N ARG A 224 5.44 5.26 -7.30
CA ARG A 224 5.91 5.08 -8.68
C ARG A 224 7.16 5.91 -9.06
N ASP A 225 7.54 6.88 -8.23
CA ASP A 225 8.59 7.88 -8.48
C ASP A 225 9.75 7.80 -7.47
N ARG A 226 9.80 6.79 -6.57
CA ARG A 226 10.78 6.71 -5.44
C ARG A 226 11.99 5.82 -5.74
N ARG A 227 13.14 6.16 -5.13
CA ARG A 227 14.36 5.34 -5.06
C ARG A 227 14.84 5.22 -3.62
N TYR A 228 15.49 4.11 -3.25
CA TYR A 228 16.22 4.05 -1.98
C TYR A 228 17.53 4.84 -2.12
N LEU A 229 17.91 5.57 -1.08
CA LEU A 229 19.16 6.32 -1.07
C LEU A 229 20.35 5.38 -1.25
N GLU A 230 21.28 5.78 -2.12
CA GLU A 230 22.54 5.07 -2.40
C GLU A 230 22.39 3.65 -3.00
N THR A 231 21.22 3.33 -3.54
CA THR A 231 20.99 2.09 -4.31
C THR A 231 20.77 2.36 -5.81
N ASP A 232 21.20 3.53 -6.31
CA ASP A 232 21.00 3.94 -7.71
C ASP A 232 21.73 3.05 -8.72
N VAL A 233 22.81 2.39 -8.29
CA VAL A 233 23.53 1.37 -9.07
C VAL A 233 23.97 0.29 -8.11
N LEU A 234 23.55 -0.95 -8.38
CA LEU A 234 24.06 -2.14 -7.70
C LEU A 234 25.01 -2.85 -8.68
N PRO A 235 26.12 -3.44 -8.20
CA PRO A 235 27.02 -4.19 -9.05
C PRO A 235 26.31 -5.44 -9.62
N ASP A 236 26.71 -5.89 -10.81
CA ASP A 236 26.08 -7.05 -11.47
C ASP A 236 26.14 -8.33 -10.61
N ASN A 237 27.19 -8.47 -9.80
CA ASN A 237 27.38 -9.57 -8.85
C ASN A 237 26.94 -9.20 -7.42
N PHE A 238 26.01 -8.26 -7.26
CA PHE A 238 25.51 -7.81 -5.95
C PHE A 238 25.12 -8.96 -5.03
N THR A 239 24.30 -9.90 -5.52
CA THR A 239 23.84 -11.05 -4.73
C THR A 239 25.00 -11.93 -4.27
N GLU A 240 25.96 -12.19 -5.16
CA GLU A 240 27.16 -12.97 -4.85
C GLU A 240 27.97 -12.30 -3.74
N LEU A 241 28.27 -11.02 -3.87
CA LEU A 241 29.10 -10.29 -2.90
C LEU A 241 28.56 -10.36 -1.47
N TRP A 242 27.28 -10.02 -1.27
CA TRP A 242 26.72 -10.01 0.07
C TRP A 242 26.52 -11.44 0.62
N MET A 243 26.09 -12.41 -0.19
CA MET A 243 25.91 -13.79 0.27
C MET A 243 27.24 -14.44 0.63
N THR A 244 28.31 -14.21 -0.15
CA THR A 244 29.67 -14.65 0.20
C THR A 244 30.11 -14.10 1.56
N ASN A 245 29.83 -12.81 1.83
CA ASN A 245 30.18 -12.19 3.11
C ASN A 245 29.40 -12.81 4.27
N ILE A 246 28.11 -13.12 4.10
CA ILE A 246 27.31 -13.83 5.13
C ILE A 246 27.85 -15.24 5.37
N ALA A 247 28.17 -15.99 4.32
CA ALA A 247 28.72 -17.35 4.45
C ALA A 247 30.04 -17.39 5.25
N LYS A 248 30.86 -16.35 5.18
CA LYS A 248 32.12 -16.26 5.97
C LYS A 248 31.88 -16.12 7.48
N ILE A 249 30.77 -15.48 7.87
CA ILE A 249 30.48 -15.15 9.28
C ILE A 249 29.42 -16.06 9.92
N GLN A 250 28.98 -17.10 9.22
CA GLN A 250 28.01 -18.05 9.77
C GLN A 250 28.63 -19.01 10.80
N LYS A 251 27.82 -19.42 11.77
CA LYS A 251 28.06 -20.62 12.59
C LYS A 251 27.66 -21.90 11.83
N PRO A 252 28.07 -23.09 12.29
CA PRO A 252 27.47 -24.35 11.83
C PRO A 252 25.95 -24.36 12.09
N ASP A 253 25.22 -25.14 11.28
CA ASP A 253 23.76 -25.28 11.39
C ASP A 253 22.99 -23.95 11.23
N PHE A 254 23.50 -23.07 10.36
CA PHE A 254 22.96 -21.75 10.08
C PHE A 254 21.63 -21.78 9.31
N SER A 255 20.77 -20.80 9.55
CA SER A 255 19.57 -20.55 8.76
C SER A 255 19.60 -19.19 8.07
N ILE A 256 19.12 -19.13 6.82
CA ILE A 256 18.94 -17.88 6.10
C ILE A 256 17.51 -17.74 5.58
N ILE A 257 16.91 -16.57 5.75
CA ILE A 257 15.66 -16.17 5.11
C ILE A 257 15.88 -14.89 4.31
N VAL A 258 15.52 -14.91 3.03
CA VAL A 258 15.72 -13.78 2.10
C VAL A 258 14.40 -13.41 1.44
N PHE A 259 13.81 -12.29 1.82
CA PHE A 259 12.69 -11.69 1.08
C PHE A 259 13.15 -11.17 -0.27
N GLU A 260 12.36 -11.40 -1.32
CA GLU A 260 12.74 -11.00 -2.66
C GLU A 260 11.51 -10.79 -3.57
N ASN A 261 11.73 -10.01 -4.63
CA ASN A 261 10.77 -9.94 -5.72
C ASN A 261 10.76 -11.24 -6.55
N PRO A 262 9.57 -11.74 -6.96
CA PRO A 262 9.46 -12.92 -7.81
C PRO A 262 10.35 -12.92 -9.07
N LYS A 263 10.66 -11.76 -9.66
CA LYS A 263 11.53 -11.68 -10.85
C LYS A 263 13.00 -12.01 -10.58
N ASN A 264 13.45 -11.86 -9.34
CA ASN A 264 14.85 -12.09 -8.96
C ASN A 264 15.09 -13.48 -8.35
N LEU A 265 14.03 -14.30 -8.20
CA LEU A 265 14.12 -15.61 -7.56
C LEU A 265 15.19 -16.51 -8.18
N ARG A 266 15.34 -16.51 -9.51
CA ARG A 266 16.37 -17.33 -10.16
C ARG A 266 17.78 -16.92 -9.73
N THR A 267 18.04 -15.62 -9.60
CA THR A 267 19.34 -15.09 -9.18
C THR A 267 19.61 -15.42 -7.71
N ILE A 268 18.66 -15.08 -6.82
CA ILE A 268 18.80 -15.35 -5.38
C ILE A 268 18.91 -16.85 -5.11
N TRP A 269 18.08 -17.69 -5.73
CA TRP A 269 18.11 -19.14 -5.51
C TRP A 269 19.46 -19.75 -5.93
N ASN A 270 19.94 -19.42 -7.13
CA ASN A 270 21.20 -19.96 -7.64
C ASN A 270 22.38 -19.58 -6.75
N GLU A 271 22.40 -18.38 -6.19
CA GLU A 271 23.45 -17.94 -5.28
C GLU A 271 23.31 -18.59 -3.90
N LEU A 272 22.08 -18.66 -3.37
CA LEU A 272 21.77 -19.28 -2.09
C LEU A 272 22.27 -20.74 -2.04
N GLU A 273 21.97 -21.53 -3.07
CA GLU A 273 22.36 -22.95 -3.18
C GLU A 273 23.88 -23.20 -3.26
N LYS A 274 24.71 -22.16 -3.44
CA LYS A 274 26.17 -22.32 -3.33
C LYS A 274 26.63 -22.51 -1.89
N TYR A 275 25.89 -21.98 -0.91
CA TYR A 275 26.28 -21.97 0.51
C TYR A 275 25.27 -22.68 1.41
N TRP A 276 23.98 -22.61 1.07
CA TRP A 276 22.88 -23.11 1.88
C TRP A 276 21.91 -23.91 1.04
N ARG A 277 21.53 -25.09 1.52
CA ARG A 277 20.52 -25.89 0.85
C ARG A 277 19.14 -25.24 1.00
N TRP A 278 18.41 -25.05 -0.10
CA TRP A 278 17.02 -24.58 -0.04
C TRP A 278 16.16 -25.58 0.75
N ARG A 279 15.31 -25.05 1.63
CA ARG A 279 14.42 -25.82 2.50
C ARG A 279 12.95 -25.53 2.26
N ASN A 280 12.59 -24.26 2.10
CA ASN A 280 11.21 -23.87 1.86
C ASN A 280 11.13 -22.46 1.23
N THR A 281 9.93 -22.06 0.84
CA THR A 281 9.60 -20.74 0.33
C THR A 281 8.39 -20.19 1.08
N ILE A 282 8.57 -19.06 1.76
CA ILE A 282 7.50 -18.34 2.47
C ILE A 282 6.81 -17.40 1.47
N ILE A 283 5.48 -17.40 1.48
CA ILE A 283 4.62 -16.52 0.68
C ILE A 283 3.91 -15.58 1.64
N TRP A 284 4.17 -14.28 1.50
CA TRP A 284 3.48 -13.24 2.25
C TRP A 284 2.42 -12.56 1.38
N HIS A 285 1.16 -12.89 1.62
CA HIS A 285 -0.02 -12.23 1.05
C HIS A 285 -0.30 -10.89 1.76
N LEU A 286 -0.47 -9.85 0.95
CA LEU A 286 -0.65 -8.46 1.34
C LEU A 286 -2.03 -7.97 0.93
N PRO A 287 -3.05 -8.09 1.80
CA PRO A 287 -4.44 -7.82 1.43
C PRO A 287 -4.67 -6.34 1.05
N ASN A 288 -3.95 -5.42 1.71
CA ASN A 288 -3.99 -3.97 1.47
C ASN A 288 -3.14 -3.50 0.27
N ARG A 289 -2.45 -4.41 -0.45
CA ARG A 289 -1.70 -4.03 -1.65
C ARG A 289 -2.67 -3.85 -2.82
N VAL A 290 -2.92 -2.58 -3.16
CA VAL A 290 -3.76 -2.16 -4.31
C VAL A 290 -2.95 -1.55 -5.46
N SER A 291 -1.61 -1.50 -5.34
CA SER A 291 -0.73 -0.84 -6.31
C SER A 291 -0.72 -1.57 -7.67
N GLY A 292 -1.08 -0.86 -8.75
CA GLY A 292 -1.09 -1.39 -10.11
C GLY A 292 -2.48 -1.71 -10.66
N PHE A 293 -3.48 -0.91 -10.27
CA PHE A 293 -4.89 -1.07 -10.65
C PHE A 293 -5.12 -1.51 -12.11
N SER A 294 -5.81 -2.66 -12.19
CA SER A 294 -6.94 -2.94 -13.09
C SER A 294 -6.76 -2.66 -14.57
N ALA A 295 -5.73 -3.24 -15.21
CA ALA A 295 -5.91 -3.57 -16.62
C ALA A 295 -6.80 -4.82 -16.71
N LYS A 296 -7.90 -4.73 -17.46
CA LYS A 296 -8.74 -5.87 -17.86
C LYS A 296 -7.82 -7.04 -18.27
N TYR A 297 -7.96 -8.19 -17.62
CA TYR A 297 -7.16 -9.42 -17.84
C TYR A 297 -5.71 -9.46 -17.30
N LYS A 298 -5.34 -8.67 -16.28
CA LYS A 298 -4.05 -8.84 -15.58
C LYS A 298 -4.21 -9.46 -14.19
N PHE A 299 -3.25 -10.32 -13.81
CA PHE A 299 -3.15 -10.87 -12.46
C PHE A 299 -2.65 -9.82 -11.47
N PHE A 300 -3.25 -9.79 -10.29
CA PHE A 300 -2.83 -8.92 -9.18
C PHE A 300 -1.60 -9.48 -8.49
N ASN A 301 -0.53 -8.69 -8.36
CA ASN A 301 0.58 -9.05 -7.49
C ASN A 301 0.30 -8.57 -6.06
N LYS A 302 -0.24 -9.47 -5.23
CA LYS A 302 -0.45 -9.28 -3.79
C LYS A 302 0.54 -10.02 -2.91
N HIS A 303 1.65 -10.53 -3.46
CA HIS A 303 2.55 -11.40 -2.71
C HIS A 303 3.98 -10.89 -2.73
N ASP A 304 4.64 -10.97 -1.59
CA ASP A 304 6.10 -11.03 -1.49
C ASP A 304 6.51 -12.47 -1.17
N ILE A 305 7.73 -12.85 -1.55
CA ILE A 305 8.23 -14.22 -1.41
C ILE A 305 9.53 -14.16 -0.59
N ALA A 306 9.75 -15.13 0.29
CA ALA A 306 11.01 -15.29 0.98
C ALA A 306 11.57 -16.71 0.79
N LEU A 307 12.83 -16.83 0.36
CA LEU A 307 13.50 -18.13 0.29
C LEU A 307 14.11 -18.49 1.64
N VAL A 308 13.96 -19.75 2.05
CA VAL A 308 14.55 -20.29 3.28
C VAL A 308 15.64 -21.28 2.90
N GLY A 309 16.87 -21.03 3.37
CA GLY A 309 18.03 -21.90 3.19
C GLY A 309 18.66 -22.28 4.52
N THR A 310 19.39 -23.40 4.56
CA THR A 310 20.17 -23.78 5.74
C THR A 310 21.53 -24.36 5.38
N ASP A 311 22.51 -24.14 6.23
CA ASP A 311 23.70 -24.99 6.33
C ASP A 311 23.41 -26.12 7.33
N GLY A 312 23.89 -27.33 7.07
CA GLY A 312 23.67 -28.46 7.97
C GLY A 312 22.18 -28.74 8.27
N ASN A 313 21.88 -29.03 9.54
CA ASN A 313 20.54 -29.35 10.02
C ASN A 313 20.22 -28.54 11.30
N PRO A 314 19.83 -27.26 11.18
CA PRO A 314 19.45 -26.42 12.32
C PRO A 314 18.43 -27.09 13.23
N SER A 315 18.71 -27.05 14.54
CA SER A 315 17.73 -27.46 15.54
C SER A 315 16.64 -26.41 15.66
N LEU A 316 15.38 -26.82 15.55
CA LEU A 316 14.25 -25.93 15.76
C LEU A 316 14.03 -25.66 17.26
N ASN A 317 13.80 -24.41 17.62
CA ASN A 317 13.39 -24.01 18.95
C ASN A 317 11.87 -24.15 19.10
N LEU A 318 11.43 -25.32 19.59
CA LEU A 318 10.03 -25.67 19.76
C LEU A 318 9.51 -25.44 21.17
N GLU A 319 10.38 -25.12 22.12
CA GLU A 319 10.00 -24.89 23.50
C GLU A 319 9.13 -23.63 23.63
N PRO A 320 8.14 -23.62 24.54
CA PRO A 320 7.42 -22.41 24.90
C PRO A 320 8.38 -21.36 25.46
N GLU A 321 8.09 -20.10 25.18
CA GLU A 321 8.82 -18.99 25.76
C GLU A 321 8.39 -18.79 27.21
N SER A 322 9.36 -18.50 28.08
CA SER A 322 9.12 -18.36 29.53
C SER A 322 8.37 -17.07 29.90
N ASP A 323 8.37 -16.09 29.00
CA ASP A 323 7.60 -14.85 29.12
C ASP A 323 6.21 -15.08 28.51
N GLU A 324 5.17 -15.06 29.35
CA GLU A 324 3.79 -15.32 28.92
C GLU A 324 3.27 -14.29 27.91
N LEU A 325 3.62 -13.01 28.07
CA LEU A 325 3.20 -11.97 27.14
C LEU A 325 3.84 -12.22 25.77
N PHE A 326 5.13 -12.56 25.77
CA PHE A 326 5.81 -12.88 24.54
C PHE A 326 5.30 -14.18 23.89
N GLN A 327 5.04 -15.22 24.68
CA GLN A 327 4.44 -16.45 24.17
C GLN A 327 3.09 -16.18 23.51
N ASN A 328 2.26 -15.32 24.11
CA ASN A 328 1.00 -14.88 23.52
C ASN A 328 1.19 -14.07 22.23
N GLU A 329 2.17 -13.15 22.18
CA GLU A 329 2.51 -12.42 20.94
C GLU A 329 2.93 -13.37 19.82
N TYR A 330 3.80 -14.36 20.12
CA TYR A 330 4.23 -15.38 19.18
C TYR A 330 3.07 -16.23 18.67
N GLU A 331 2.19 -16.72 19.56
CA GLU A 331 1.01 -17.48 19.17
C GLU A 331 0.06 -16.63 18.32
N ASN A 332 -0.20 -15.38 18.72
CA ASN A 332 -0.99 -14.45 17.91
C ASN A 332 -0.40 -14.25 16.52
N ALA A 333 0.91 -14.09 16.40
CA ALA A 333 1.58 -13.97 15.10
C ALA A 333 1.49 -15.25 14.24
N LEU A 334 1.48 -16.44 14.85
CA LEU A 334 1.22 -17.70 14.16
C LEU A 334 -0.22 -17.81 13.63
N TYR A 335 -1.18 -17.26 14.38
CA TYR A 335 -2.61 -17.34 14.07
C TYR A 335 -3.16 -16.11 13.34
N ALA A 336 -2.35 -15.07 13.13
CA ALA A 336 -2.69 -13.84 12.41
C ALA A 336 -2.80 -14.09 10.89
N THR A 337 -3.68 -15.01 10.50
CA THR A 337 -4.25 -15.13 9.16
C THR A 337 -5.65 -14.53 9.21
N SER A 338 -6.00 -13.64 8.29
CA SER A 338 -7.40 -13.21 8.18
C SER A 338 -8.18 -14.30 7.40
N GLY A 339 -9.32 -14.73 7.93
CA GLY A 339 -10.12 -15.83 7.38
C GLY A 339 -10.00 -17.15 8.15
N LYS A 340 -10.73 -18.19 7.68
CA LYS A 340 -10.54 -19.55 8.21
C LYS A 340 -9.17 -20.02 7.75
N PRO A 341 -8.21 -20.30 8.66
CA PRO A 341 -6.91 -20.78 8.25
C PRO A 341 -7.07 -22.05 7.42
N HIS A 342 -6.55 -22.04 6.19
CA HIS A 342 -6.29 -23.27 5.44
C HIS A 342 -5.10 -23.95 6.12
N TRP A 343 -5.33 -24.51 7.31
CA TRP A 343 -4.45 -25.54 7.81
C TRP A 343 -4.63 -26.70 6.83
N GLU A 344 -3.63 -26.98 6.00
CA GLU A 344 -3.45 -28.36 5.56
C GLU A 344 -3.32 -29.18 6.85
N GLY A 345 -4.41 -29.86 7.19
CA GLY A 345 -4.50 -30.65 8.39
C GLY A 345 -3.51 -31.79 8.30
N TYR A 346 -2.28 -31.57 8.74
CA TYR A 346 -1.42 -32.66 9.14
C TYR A 346 -2.05 -33.27 10.39
N GLU A 347 -2.68 -34.42 10.16
CA GLU A 347 -3.35 -35.25 11.15
C GLU A 347 -2.54 -35.36 12.46
N LYS A 348 -3.24 -35.17 13.58
CA LYS A 348 -2.85 -35.58 14.94
C LYS A 348 -1.41 -35.26 15.36
N GLY A 349 -1.18 -33.98 15.65
CA GLY A 349 -0.11 -33.53 16.54
C GLY A 349 -0.21 -32.04 16.76
N LYS A 350 -0.08 -31.55 18.01
CA LYS A 350 0.13 -30.11 18.23
C LYS A 350 1.48 -29.76 17.59
N LYS A 351 1.48 -29.14 16.41
CA LYS A 351 2.70 -28.65 15.77
C LYS A 351 2.58 -27.14 15.62
N ILE A 352 3.03 -26.44 16.66
CA ILE A 352 3.20 -24.99 16.69
C ILE A 352 4.39 -24.67 15.79
N CYS A 353 4.15 -24.56 14.49
CA CYS A 353 5.16 -24.23 13.49
C CYS A 353 4.70 -23.02 12.66
N PRO A 354 5.58 -22.06 12.34
CA PRO A 354 5.29 -21.00 11.38
C PRO A 354 4.82 -21.60 10.07
N THR A 355 3.71 -21.08 9.56
CA THR A 355 3.23 -21.39 8.21
C THR A 355 4.19 -20.82 7.16
N ASP A 356 4.20 -21.40 5.98
CA ASP A 356 4.85 -20.83 4.80
C ASP A 356 3.91 -19.94 3.98
N PHE A 357 2.65 -19.76 4.41
CA PHE A 357 1.71 -18.82 3.81
C PHE A 357 1.17 -17.85 4.87
N ILE A 358 1.59 -16.59 4.79
CA ILE A 358 1.25 -15.55 5.76
C ILE A 358 0.32 -14.55 5.10
N GLU A 359 -0.72 -14.13 5.80
CA GLU A 359 -1.53 -12.99 5.37
C GLU A 359 -1.39 -11.85 6.39
N HIS A 360 -0.73 -10.76 6.01
CA HIS A 360 -0.55 -9.60 6.88
C HIS A 360 -0.50 -8.32 6.06
N ILE A 361 -1.06 -7.23 6.57
CA ILE A 361 -0.98 -5.93 5.89
C ILE A 361 0.46 -5.40 5.84
N ALA A 362 0.82 -4.71 4.75
CA ALA A 362 2.05 -3.92 4.72
C ALA A 362 1.95 -2.74 5.67
N ALA A 363 3.07 -2.37 6.29
CA ALA A 363 3.16 -1.16 7.11
C ALA A 363 3.02 0.11 6.24
N ASP A 364 2.35 1.12 6.78
CA ASP A 364 2.26 2.47 6.24
C ASP A 364 3.02 3.47 7.13
N GLU A 365 3.00 4.77 6.80
CA GLU A 365 3.63 5.82 7.63
C GLU A 365 3.10 5.81 9.07
N LYS A 366 1.79 5.63 9.23
CA LYS A 366 1.11 5.65 10.53
C LYS A 366 1.54 4.46 11.40
N SER A 367 1.63 3.26 10.83
CA SER A 367 2.00 2.05 11.56
C SER A 367 3.51 1.89 11.73
N SER A 368 4.32 2.42 10.80
CA SER A 368 5.79 2.37 10.90
C SER A 368 6.36 3.53 11.73
N GLY A 369 5.58 4.60 11.95
CA GLY A 369 5.95 5.78 12.72
C GLY A 369 6.92 6.72 12.00
N GLN A 370 7.14 6.54 10.69
CA GLN A 370 8.09 7.32 9.90
C GLN A 370 7.75 7.27 8.40
N GLY A 371 7.98 8.38 7.70
CA GLY A 371 7.74 8.49 6.26
C GLY A 371 8.99 8.34 5.38
N ILE A 372 10.18 8.12 5.96
CA ILE A 372 11.47 8.22 5.29
C ILE A 372 11.90 6.90 4.62
N ILE A 373 11.72 5.79 5.32
CA ILE A 373 12.15 4.45 4.91
C ILE A 373 10.93 3.62 4.52
N PHE A 374 10.81 3.32 3.24
CA PHE A 374 9.68 2.55 2.73
C PHE A 374 9.89 1.05 2.90
N GLY A 375 8.81 0.27 2.82
CA GLY A 375 8.90 -1.18 2.91
C GLY A 375 9.23 -1.71 4.31
N THR A 376 8.97 -0.92 5.37
CA THR A 376 9.09 -1.37 6.77
C THR A 376 8.38 -2.71 6.93
N LYS A 377 9.13 -3.78 7.23
CA LYS A 377 8.54 -5.07 7.57
C LYS A 377 7.82 -4.97 8.93
N PRO A 378 6.56 -5.43 9.05
CA PRO A 378 5.90 -5.58 10.33
C PRO A 378 6.72 -6.48 11.26
N ILE A 379 6.74 -6.19 12.57
CA ILE A 379 7.57 -6.95 13.53
C ILE A 379 6.98 -8.35 13.73
N GLU A 380 5.65 -8.42 13.74
CA GLU A 380 4.83 -9.62 13.87
C GLU A 380 5.12 -10.63 12.76
N LEU A 381 5.49 -10.15 11.56
CA LEU A 381 5.90 -10.98 10.44
C LEU A 381 7.21 -11.72 10.71
N LEU A 382 8.13 -11.10 11.46
CA LEU A 382 9.49 -11.61 11.69
C LEU A 382 9.53 -12.59 12.87
N ILE A 383 8.74 -12.31 13.92
CA ILE A 383 8.74 -13.01 15.20
C ILE A 383 8.66 -14.54 15.07
N PRO A 384 7.72 -15.12 14.30
CA PRO A 384 7.54 -16.57 14.27
C PRO A 384 8.78 -17.32 13.79
N TYR A 385 9.42 -16.81 12.75
CA TYR A 385 10.58 -17.43 12.13
C TYR A 385 11.82 -17.29 12.99
N ILE A 386 12.08 -16.09 13.54
CA ILE A 386 13.20 -15.88 14.45
C ILE A 386 13.05 -16.78 15.67
N LYS A 387 11.85 -16.85 16.27
CA LYS A 387 11.60 -17.70 17.44
C LYS A 387 11.99 -19.14 17.16
N VAL A 388 11.57 -19.69 16.02
CA VAL A 388 11.75 -21.12 15.70
C VAL A 388 13.17 -21.45 15.24
N LEU A 389 13.85 -20.53 14.53
CA LEU A 389 15.17 -20.78 13.98
C LEU A 389 16.32 -20.36 14.89
N THR A 390 16.02 -19.69 16.02
CA THR A 390 17.03 -19.21 16.97
C THR A 390 16.59 -19.39 18.42
N LYS A 391 17.52 -19.27 19.36
CA LYS A 391 17.32 -19.27 20.81
C LYS A 391 17.67 -17.90 21.40
N ARG A 392 17.29 -17.67 22.67
CA ARG A 392 17.69 -16.47 23.39
C ARG A 392 19.22 -16.34 23.43
N GLY A 393 19.71 -15.15 23.15
CA GLY A 393 21.14 -14.83 23.06
C GLY A 393 21.78 -15.11 21.70
N ASP A 394 21.12 -15.86 20.81
CA ASP A 394 21.64 -16.11 19.45
C ASP A 394 21.73 -14.81 18.65
N LEU A 395 22.68 -14.77 17.72
CA LEU A 395 23.00 -13.62 16.90
C LEU A 395 22.38 -13.71 15.52
N ILE A 396 21.57 -12.70 15.19
CA ILE A 396 20.98 -12.50 13.87
C ILE A 396 21.77 -11.42 13.14
N VAL A 397 22.23 -11.71 11.93
CA VAL A 397 22.83 -10.71 11.04
C VAL A 397 21.77 -10.19 10.05
N GLU A 398 21.70 -8.87 9.88
CA GLU A 398 20.82 -8.19 8.93
C GLU A 398 21.66 -7.28 8.01
N PRO A 399 22.02 -7.73 6.79
CA PRO A 399 22.85 -6.96 5.86
C PRO A 399 22.13 -5.76 5.21
N PHE A 400 20.82 -5.63 5.33
CA PHE A 400 19.99 -4.58 4.71
C PHE A 400 19.02 -3.97 5.73
N GLY A 401 19.59 -3.11 6.58
CA GLY A 401 18.97 -2.59 7.78
C GLY A 401 17.62 -1.91 7.59
N GLY A 402 17.46 -1.18 6.49
CA GLY A 402 16.21 -0.53 6.13
C GLY A 402 15.67 0.28 7.31
N SER A 403 14.50 -0.11 7.84
CA SER A 403 13.87 0.63 8.94
C SER A 403 14.24 0.16 10.35
N GLY A 404 15.12 -0.84 10.48
CA GLY A 404 15.54 -1.40 11.77
C GLY A 404 14.57 -2.41 12.38
N SER A 405 13.57 -2.87 11.62
CA SER A 405 12.57 -3.86 12.09
C SER A 405 13.21 -5.12 12.66
N MET A 406 14.28 -5.63 12.04
CA MET A 406 14.97 -6.84 12.50
C MET A 406 15.57 -6.67 13.90
N LEU A 407 16.18 -5.52 14.18
CA LEU A 407 16.76 -5.22 15.49
C LEU A 407 15.67 -5.13 16.56
N VAL A 408 14.57 -4.44 16.26
CA VAL A 408 13.41 -4.35 17.17
C VAL A 408 12.83 -5.73 17.47
N ALA A 409 12.68 -6.58 16.44
CA ALA A 409 12.23 -7.95 16.62
C ALA A 409 13.22 -8.75 17.48
N ALA A 410 14.52 -8.67 17.20
CA ALA A 410 15.54 -9.37 17.97
C ALA A 410 15.54 -8.97 19.46
N GLU A 411 15.46 -7.68 19.77
CA GLU A 411 15.41 -7.19 21.16
C GLU A 411 14.17 -7.72 21.90
N LYS A 412 12.98 -7.64 21.28
CA LYS A 412 11.75 -8.23 21.83
C LYS A 412 11.93 -9.71 22.16
N LEU A 413 12.62 -10.43 21.28
CA LEU A 413 12.88 -11.86 21.40
C LEU A 413 14.07 -12.21 22.30
N LYS A 414 14.78 -11.22 22.85
CA LYS A 414 16.05 -11.42 23.57
C LYS A 414 17.08 -12.19 22.75
N ARG A 415 17.15 -11.89 21.45
CA ARG A 415 18.23 -12.24 20.53
C ARG A 415 19.11 -11.02 20.31
N ARG A 416 20.31 -11.24 19.80
CA ARG A 416 21.23 -10.17 19.39
C ARG A 416 21.05 -9.90 17.90
N CYS A 417 21.29 -8.66 17.49
CA CYS A 417 21.17 -8.28 16.08
C CYS A 417 22.33 -7.38 15.69
N PHE A 418 23.08 -7.81 14.68
CA PHE A 418 24.12 -7.01 14.03
C PHE A 418 23.61 -6.60 12.67
N LEU A 419 23.35 -5.31 12.52
CA LEU A 419 22.61 -4.74 11.41
C LEU A 419 23.53 -3.80 10.63
N MET A 420 23.52 -3.93 9.30
CA MET A 420 24.23 -3.07 8.35
C MET A 420 23.23 -2.22 7.60
N GLU A 421 23.43 -0.90 7.56
CA GLU A 421 22.65 0.00 6.70
C GLU A 421 23.62 0.88 5.91
N LYS A 422 23.40 0.97 4.60
CA LYS A 422 24.28 1.73 3.71
C LYS A 422 24.11 3.23 3.94
N SER A 423 22.90 3.76 3.91
CA SER A 423 22.66 5.20 3.94
C SER A 423 22.87 5.80 5.34
N PRO A 424 23.72 6.83 5.51
CA PRO A 424 23.86 7.53 6.80
C PRO A 424 22.55 8.11 7.33
N ILE A 425 21.67 8.57 6.42
CA ILE A 425 20.34 9.08 6.75
C ILE A 425 19.48 7.94 7.32
N TYR A 426 19.46 6.79 6.66
CA TYR A 426 18.68 5.65 7.14
C TYR A 426 19.24 5.10 8.45
N THR A 427 20.57 5.04 8.61
CA THR A 427 21.18 4.69 9.89
C THR A 427 20.72 5.64 11.01
N ALA A 428 20.70 6.95 10.78
CA ALA A 428 20.21 7.91 11.79
C ALA A 428 18.73 7.68 12.14
N VAL A 429 17.90 7.39 11.15
CA VAL A 429 16.48 7.04 11.35
C VAL A 429 16.32 5.74 12.13
N ILE A 430 17.12 4.71 11.84
CA ILE A 430 17.16 3.45 12.60
C ILE A 430 17.51 3.73 14.06
N LEU A 431 18.59 4.47 14.32
CA LEU A 431 19.02 4.80 15.69
C LEU A 431 17.92 5.52 16.47
N ASN A 432 17.28 6.52 15.88
CA ASN A 432 16.16 7.25 16.49
C ASN A 432 14.94 6.36 16.75
N ARG A 433 14.55 5.55 15.77
CA ARG A 433 13.39 4.65 15.87
C ARG A 433 13.61 3.56 16.91
N VAL A 434 14.78 2.93 16.90
CA VAL A 434 15.14 1.90 17.87
C VAL A 434 15.15 2.49 19.27
N GLU A 435 15.81 3.63 19.51
CA GLU A 435 15.82 4.31 20.81
C GLU A 435 14.40 4.58 21.33
N LYS A 436 13.49 5.06 20.47
CA LYS A 436 12.08 5.30 20.85
C LYS A 436 11.31 4.03 21.20
N ILE A 437 11.57 2.91 20.51
CA ILE A 437 10.82 1.66 20.69
C ILE A 437 11.37 0.83 21.85
N ILE A 438 12.69 0.67 21.93
CA ILE A 438 13.33 -0.22 22.92
C ILE A 438 13.88 0.55 24.12
N GLY A 439 13.95 1.87 24.08
CA GLY A 439 14.42 2.71 25.18
C GLY A 439 15.94 2.72 25.39
N ILE A 440 16.72 2.22 24.42
CA ILE A 440 18.18 2.14 24.51
C ILE A 440 18.79 3.03 23.43
N LYS A 441 19.58 4.02 23.85
CA LYS A 441 20.29 4.91 22.95
C LYS A 441 21.51 4.23 22.34
N GLY A 442 21.76 4.49 21.05
CA GLY A 442 22.96 4.02 20.37
C GLY A 442 24.19 4.84 20.71
N GLU A 443 25.24 4.16 21.17
CA GLU A 443 26.54 4.75 21.45
C GLU A 443 27.50 4.41 20.32
N LYS A 444 28.08 5.43 19.68
CA LYS A 444 29.13 5.23 18.68
C LYS A 444 30.35 4.60 19.35
N ILE A 445 30.83 3.49 18.81
CA ILE A 445 32.02 2.79 19.29
C ILE A 445 33.17 2.95 18.30
N ASN A 446 34.37 3.16 18.84
CA ASN A 446 35.61 3.12 18.07
C ASN A 446 36.10 1.67 18.05
N GLU A 447 35.94 1.01 16.92
CA GLU A 447 36.58 -0.29 16.70
C GLU A 447 37.99 -0.03 16.19
N GLY A 448 38.99 -0.39 17.00
CA GLY A 448 40.41 -0.21 16.73
C GLY A 448 40.99 -1.24 15.78
#